data_AF-A0A383BEC2-F1
#
_entry.id   AF-A0A383BEC2-F1
#
_cell.length_a   1.000
_cell.length_b   1.000
_cell.length_c   1.000
_cell.angle_alpha   90.00
_cell.angle_beta   90.00
_cell.angle_gamma   90.00
#
_symmetry.space_group_name_H-M   'P 1'
#
loop_
_entity.id
_entity.type
_entity.pdbx_description
1 polymer ?
#
loop_
_entity_poly.entity_id
_entity_poly.type
_entity_poly.pdbx_seq_one_letter_code
_entity_poly.pdbx_strand_id
1 'polypeptide(L)' 'MNKPIAIIAGEPNSISSEIIFKSWKLRKRYIHKPLMVIGSIHLLNLQKKKLKYHIRIKKIKSNFNMKDLN' A
#
# COMPACT_ATOMS: atom_id res chain seq x y z
N MET A 1 6.83 -2.42 20.98
CA MET A 1 7.49 -2.99 19.78
C MET A 1 6.73 -2.57 18.52
N ASN A 2 7.37 -1.81 17.62
CA ASN A 2 6.80 -1.54 16.30
C ASN A 2 6.89 -2.82 15.46
N LYS A 3 5.74 -3.46 15.23
CA LYS A 3 5.60 -4.65 14.38
C LYS A 3 4.94 -4.19 13.07
N PRO A 4 5.71 -3.74 12.06
CA PRO A 4 5.13 -3.27 10.80
C PRO A 4 4.42 -4.43 10.10
N ILE A 5 3.39 -4.09 9.33
CA ILE A 5 2.60 -5.05 8.55
C ILE A 5 2.99 -4.90 7.09
N ALA A 6 3.41 -6.01 6.48
CA ALA A 6 3.63 -6.09 5.05
C ALA A 6 2.44 -6.81 4.40
N ILE A 7 1.79 -6.16 3.43
CA ILE A 7 0.72 -6.75 2.62
C ILE A 7 1.30 -7.10 1.25
N ILE A 8 1.17 -8.34 0.82
CA ILE A 8 1.49 -8.73 -0.56
C ILE A 8 0.31 -8.31 -1.45
N ALA A 9 0.58 -7.61 -2.54
CA ALA A 9 -0.45 -7.03 -3.41
C ALA A 9 -1.37 -8.07 -4.08
N GLY A 10 -0.97 -9.34 -4.08
CA GLY A 10 -1.72 -10.44 -4.69
C GLY A 10 -1.61 -10.45 -6.21
N GLU A 11 -2.61 -11.05 -6.85
CA GLU A 11 -2.67 -11.13 -8.32
C GLU A 11 -3.06 -9.76 -8.91
N PRO A 12 -2.33 -9.24 -9.92
CA PRO A 12 -2.49 -7.87 -10.43
C PRO A 12 -3.86 -7.49 -11.00
N ASN A 13 -4.62 -8.45 -11.54
CA ASN A 13 -5.91 -8.21 -12.18
C ASN A 13 -7.11 -8.57 -11.29
N SER A 14 -6.86 -9.05 -10.09
CA SER A 14 -7.85 -9.36 -9.07
C SER A 14 -8.33 -8.11 -8.30
N ILE A 15 -9.28 -8.33 -7.39
CA ILE A 15 -9.81 -7.31 -6.49
C ILE A 15 -8.82 -6.86 -5.40
N SER A 16 -7.67 -7.51 -5.25
CA SER A 16 -6.72 -7.23 -4.16
C SER A 16 -6.25 -5.77 -4.15
N SER A 17 -5.93 -5.20 -5.31
CA SER A 17 -5.52 -3.79 -5.42
C SER A 17 -6.64 -2.84 -4.98
N GLU A 18 -7.91 -3.15 -5.31
CA GLU A 18 -9.06 -2.35 -4.90
C GLU A 18 -9.26 -2.39 -3.38
N ILE A 19 -9.18 -3.57 -2.78
CA ILE A 19 -9.28 -3.72 -1.31
C ILE A 19 -8.17 -2.93 -0.63
N ILE A 20 -6.93 -3.03 -1.10
CA ILE A 20 -5.79 -2.28 -0.56
C ILE A 20 -6.05 -0.77 -0.64
N PHE A 21 -6.51 -0.25 -1.77
CA PHE A 21 -6.78 1.18 -1.93
C PHE A 21 -7.93 1.67 -1.05
N LYS A 22 -9.04 0.91 -0.94
CA LYS A 22 -10.16 1.24 -0.04
C LYS A 22 -9.71 1.28 1.41
N SER A 23 -9.01 0.23 1.85
CA SER A 23 -8.46 0.14 3.21
C SER A 23 -7.47 1.26 3.50
N TRP A 24 -6.61 1.61 2.54
CA TRP A 24 -5.64 2.70 2.70
C TRP A 24 -6.31 4.07 2.88
N LYS A 25 -7.40 4.33 2.13
CA LYS A 25 -8.20 5.57 2.28
C LYS A 25 -8.86 5.67 3.65
N LEU A 26 -9.29 4.52 4.20
CA LEU A 26 -9.93 4.45 5.52
C LEU A 26 -8.94 4.36 6.68
N ARG A 27 -7.63 4.16 6.43
CA ARG A 27 -6.67 3.86 7.51
C ARG A 27 -6.66 4.90 8.62
N LYS A 28 -6.83 6.19 8.29
CA LYS A 28 -6.82 7.29 9.28
C LYS A 28 -7.93 7.19 10.32
N ARG A 29 -8.99 6.40 10.05
CA ARG A 29 -10.10 6.18 10.99
C ARG A 29 -9.75 5.19 12.10
N TYR A 30 -8.65 4.46 11.98
CA TYR A 30 -8.29 3.37 12.88
C TYR A 30 -6.85 3.53 13.38
N ILE A 31 -6.60 3.09 14.62
CA ILE A 31 -5.24 2.93 15.11
C ILE A 31 -4.62 1.77 14.34
N HIS A 32 -3.59 2.07 13.55
CA HIS A 32 -2.92 1.08 12.71
C HIS A 32 -1.41 1.06 13.00
N LYS A 33 -0.81 -0.11 12.81
CA LYS A 33 0.65 -0.25 12.79
C LYS A 33 1.21 0.34 11.49
N PRO A 34 2.52 0.62 11.40
CA PRO A 34 3.14 0.99 10.13
C PRO A 34 2.86 -0.09 9.08
N LEU A 35 2.45 0.30 7.88
CA LEU A 35 1.96 -0.63 6.85
C LEU A 35 2.68 -0.37 5.52
N MET A 36 3.15 -1.44 4.88
CA MET A 36 3.71 -1.39 3.53
C MET A 36 3.06 -2.42 2.63
N VAL A 37 3.08 -2.14 1.32
CA VAL A 37 2.59 -3.07 0.30
C VAL A 37 3.78 -3.55 -0.53
N ILE A 38 3.93 -4.87 -0.64
CA ILE A 38 4.93 -5.54 -1.47
C ILE A 38 4.26 -5.93 -2.79
N GLY A 39 4.74 -5.38 -3.89
CA GLY A 39 4.23 -5.67 -5.23
C GLY A 39 4.83 -4.76 -6.30
N SER A 40 4.39 -4.95 -7.55
CA SER A 40 4.83 -4.11 -8.66
C SER A 40 4.25 -2.71 -8.56
N ILE A 41 5.13 -1.71 -8.37
CA ILE A 41 4.73 -0.29 -8.33
C ILE A 41 4.09 0.17 -9.64
N HIS A 42 4.50 -0.41 -10.76
CA HIS A 42 3.94 -0.10 -12.08
C HIS A 42 2.48 -0.54 -12.15
N LEU A 43 2.20 -1.80 -11.79
CA LEU A 43 0.85 -2.36 -11.80
C LEU A 43 -0.06 -1.65 -10.81
N LEU A 44 0.43 -1.35 -9.60
CA LEU A 44 -0.35 -0.59 -8.61
C LEU A 44 -0.71 0.82 -9.12
N ASN A 45 0.19 1.50 -9.83
CA ASN A 45 -0.14 2.81 -10.42
C ASN A 45 -1.14 2.71 -11.57
N LEU A 46 -1.05 1.67 -12.42
CA LEU A 46 -2.04 1.42 -13.47
C LEU A 46 -3.42 1.15 -12.87
N GLN A 47 -3.52 0.25 -11.88
CA GLN A 47 -4.78 -0.08 -11.21
C GLN A 47 -5.36 1.13 -10.47
N LYS A 48 -4.51 1.91 -9.80
CA LYS A 48 -4.93 3.16 -9.16
C LYS A 48 -5.56 4.14 -10.15
N LYS A 49 -4.97 4.30 -11.34
CA LYS A 49 -5.50 5.16 -12.42
C LYS A 49 -6.82 4.62 -12.96
N LYS A 50 -6.89 3.31 -13.24
CA LYS A 50 -8.09 2.62 -13.72
C LYS A 50 -9.28 2.78 -12.77
N LEU A 51 -9.02 2.61 -11.46
CA LEU A 51 -10.02 2.70 -10.40
C LEU A 51 -10.25 4.13 -9.86
N LYS A 52 -9.58 5.14 -10.46
CA LYS A 52 -9.69 6.56 -10.10
C LYS A 52 -9.42 6.87 -8.61
N TYR A 53 -8.49 6.16 -7.98
CA TYR A 53 -8.07 6.44 -6.60
C TYR A 53 -6.98 7.52 -6.54
N HIS A 54 -7.21 8.59 -5.78
CA HIS A 54 -6.22 9.65 -5.54
C HIS A 54 -5.32 9.32 -4.35
N ILE A 55 -4.44 8.32 -4.52
CA ILE A 55 -3.49 7.87 -3.48
C ILE A 55 -2.04 8.07 -3.98
N ARG A 56 -1.19 8.64 -3.12
CA ARG A 56 0.26 8.74 -3.40
C ARG A 56 0.93 7.42 -3.03
N ILE A 57 1.57 6.79 -4.01
CA ILE A 57 2.39 5.59 -3.79
C ILE A 57 3.85 6.04 -3.66
N LYS A 58 4.48 5.77 -2.52
CA LYS A 58 5.90 6.05 -2.26
C LYS A 58 6.68 4.76 -2.45
N LYS A 59 7.65 4.74 -3.38
CA LYS A 59 8.60 3.62 -3.50
C LYS A 59 9.54 3.65 -2.30
N ILE A 60 9.65 2.54 -1.60
CA ILE A 60 10.61 2.35 -0.50
C ILE A 60 11.91 1.81 -1.11
N LYS A 61 13.05 2.40 -0.76
CA LYS A 61 14.38 1.94 -1.20
C LYS A 61 14.78 0.70 -0.41
N SER A 62 15.71 -0.11 -0.92
CA SER A 62 16.18 -1.33 -0.24
C SER A 62 16.73 -1.06 1.17
N ASN A 63 17.37 0.09 1.39
CA ASN A 63 18.05 0.42 2.64
C ASN A 63 17.16 1.30 3.55
N PHE A 64 15.87 0.99 3.64
CA PHE A 64 14.93 1.78 4.42
C PHE A 64 14.98 1.47 5.92
N ASN A 65 14.61 2.46 6.72
CA ASN A 65 14.47 2.34 8.17
C ASN A 65 13.00 2.38 8.58
N MET A 66 12.71 2.03 9.83
CA MET A 66 11.33 2.07 10.36
C MET A 66 10.66 3.45 10.26
N LYS A 67 11.44 4.54 10.27
CA LYS A 67 10.93 5.91 10.10
C LYS A 67 10.36 6.14 8.70
N ASP A 68 10.79 5.38 7.69
CA ASP A 68 10.33 5.50 6.31
C ASP A 68 8.94 4.92 6.06
N LEU A 69 8.45 4.08 6.99
CA LEU A 69 7.16 3.39 6.94
C LEU A 69 5.99 4.17 7.56
N ASN A 70 6.25 5.30 8.20
CA ASN A 70 5.24 6.13 8.85
C ASN A 70 4.72 7.25 7.93
#